data_AF-A0AAN9G0I9-F1
#
_entry.id   AF-A0AAN9G0I9-F1
#
_cell.length_a   1.000
_cell.length_b   1.000
_cell.length_c   1.000
_cell.angle_alpha   90.00
_cell.angle_beta   90.00
_cell.angle_gamma   90.00
#
_symmetry.space_group_name_H-M   'P 1'
#
loop_
_entity.id
_entity.type
_entity.pdbx_description
1 polymer ?
#
loop_
_entity_poly.entity_id
_entity_poly.type
_entity_poly.pdbx_seq_one_letter_code
_entity_poly.pdbx_strand_id
1 'polypeptide(L)'
;MRKLATFGALLEPKAIFCARLGLTRRTMSTSANRGAFIVFEGCDKSGKSTQCSLLVERLNRDGISAQLLKFPDRTTTIGKMIDSYLQQSCQLEDHSIHLLFAANRWEAMPKMNELLNSGVTLVVDRYSFSGVAFSSAKPELSMEWCREPERGLLRPDRVFYLTVGAEVASQRGDFGAERYEKKDFQAKVATMFDKLKDDSWTVINADKAVTELSNEIFEHAMNVINSAQTEKLGKLWL
;
A
#
# COMPACT_ATOMS: atom_id res chain seq x y z
N MET A 1 63.00 -40.77 -31.72
CA MET A 1 63.38 -40.98 -30.30
C MET A 1 62.09 -41.18 -29.51
N ARG A 2 61.73 -42.45 -29.19
CA ARG A 2 61.72 -43.03 -27.82
C ARG A 2 61.00 -42.09 -26.80
N LYS A 3 59.89 -42.47 -26.18
CA LYS A 3 59.75 -43.67 -25.32
C LYS A 3 58.32 -44.25 -25.32
N LEU A 4 58.27 -45.58 -25.36
CA LEU A 4 57.22 -46.41 -24.76
C LEU A 4 57.29 -46.31 -23.23
N ALA A 5 56.15 -46.46 -22.54
CA ALA A 5 56.02 -47.40 -21.42
C ALA A 5 54.54 -47.73 -21.16
N THR A 6 54.32 -49.03 -20.96
CA THR A 6 53.09 -49.82 -20.87
C THR A 6 52.72 -50.18 -19.42
N PHE A 7 51.56 -50.86 -19.28
CA PHE A 7 51.05 -51.68 -18.15
C PHE A 7 50.25 -50.92 -17.08
N GLY A 8 49.11 -51.39 -16.57
CA GLY A 8 48.31 -52.63 -16.71
C GLY A 8 47.00 -52.42 -15.91
N ALA A 9 45.84 -52.77 -16.44
CA ALA A 9 45.06 -53.99 -16.16
C ALA A 9 44.32 -54.04 -14.80
N LEU A 10 42.98 -54.12 -14.91
CA LEU A 10 42.00 -54.91 -14.13
C LEU A 10 41.55 -54.44 -12.73
N LEU A 11 40.25 -54.11 -12.61
CA LEU A 11 39.21 -54.81 -11.81
C LEU A 11 38.05 -53.85 -11.39
N GLU A 12 36.84 -54.11 -11.90
CA GLU A 12 35.54 -53.67 -11.31
C GLU A 12 35.20 -54.52 -10.05
N PRO A 13 34.03 -54.37 -9.37
CA PRO A 13 33.24 -53.20 -8.95
C PRO A 13 32.87 -53.29 -7.44
N LYS A 14 32.47 -52.18 -6.79
CA LYS A 14 31.66 -52.27 -5.55
C LYS A 14 30.60 -51.17 -5.48
N ALA A 15 29.38 -51.55 -5.84
CA ALA A 15 28.17 -50.91 -5.36
C ALA A 15 28.13 -51.02 -3.82
N ILE A 16 28.01 -49.88 -3.14
CA ILE A 16 27.56 -49.84 -1.75
C ILE A 16 26.11 -49.39 -1.77
N PHE A 17 25.26 -50.37 -1.57
CA PHE A 17 23.86 -50.25 -1.21
C PHE A 17 23.78 -49.74 0.23
N CYS A 18 23.19 -48.56 0.44
CA CYS A 18 22.68 -48.18 1.76
C CYS A 18 21.22 -47.76 1.60
N ALA A 19 20.34 -48.71 1.88
CA ALA A 19 18.91 -48.51 1.98
C ALA A 19 18.53 -47.88 3.32
N ARG A 20 17.34 -47.24 3.31
CA ARG A 20 16.57 -46.74 4.47
C ARG A 20 17.11 -45.49 5.16
N LEU A 21 16.59 -44.34 4.72
CA LEU A 21 15.59 -43.61 5.49
C LEU A 21 14.57 -43.05 4.50
N GLY A 22 13.34 -43.59 4.53
CA GLY A 22 12.19 -43.07 3.78
C GLY A 22 11.72 -41.73 4.33
N LEU A 23 12.60 -40.73 4.35
CA LEU A 23 12.21 -39.34 4.49
C LEU A 23 11.85 -38.86 3.09
N THR A 24 10.60 -39.11 2.69
CA THR A 24 9.96 -38.23 1.71
C THR A 24 10.19 -36.82 2.23
N ARG A 25 11.04 -36.06 1.54
CA ARG A 25 11.15 -34.62 1.75
C ARG A 25 9.77 -34.08 1.41
N ARG A 26 8.88 -34.04 2.41
CA ARG A 26 7.69 -33.19 2.36
C ARG A 26 8.28 -31.81 2.15
N THR A 27 8.28 -31.34 0.91
CA THR A 27 8.30 -29.91 0.65
C THR A 27 7.05 -29.39 1.35
N MET A 28 7.20 -29.01 2.62
CA MET A 28 6.22 -28.15 3.25
C MET A 28 6.26 -26.88 2.42
N SER A 29 5.32 -26.76 1.49
CA SER A 29 4.84 -25.46 1.08
C SER A 29 4.19 -24.87 2.33
N THR A 30 4.99 -24.30 3.22
CA THR A 30 4.49 -23.23 4.06
C THR A 30 4.22 -22.12 3.07
N SER A 31 2.97 -21.93 2.66
CA SER A 31 2.58 -20.63 2.12
C SER A 31 3.01 -19.62 3.18
N ALA A 32 4.10 -18.90 2.94
CA ALA A 32 4.54 -17.87 3.86
C ALA A 32 3.37 -16.90 4.00
N ASN A 33 2.90 -16.70 5.24
CA ASN A 33 1.80 -15.78 5.50
C ASN A 33 2.18 -14.42 4.93
N ARG A 34 1.35 -13.87 4.04
CA ARG A 34 1.59 -12.55 3.47
C ARG A 34 1.34 -11.46 4.52
N GLY A 35 1.91 -10.28 4.29
CA GLY A 35 1.56 -9.07 5.03
C GLY A 35 0.17 -8.57 4.67
N ALA A 36 -0.41 -7.77 5.58
CA ALA A 36 -1.64 -7.05 5.29
C ALA A 36 -1.38 -5.79 4.46
N PHE A 37 -2.34 -5.41 3.63
CA PHE A 37 -2.33 -4.16 2.90
C PHE A 37 -3.41 -3.23 3.46
N ILE A 38 -2.99 -2.25 4.27
CA ILE A 38 -3.87 -1.30 4.97
C ILE A 38 -3.67 0.09 4.38
N VAL A 39 -4.76 0.69 3.91
CA VAL A 39 -4.76 2.05 3.34
C VAL A 39 -5.43 3.03 4.31
N PHE A 40 -4.88 4.23 4.42
CA PHE A 40 -5.48 5.35 5.13
C PHE A 40 -5.99 6.39 4.15
N GLU A 41 -7.26 6.73 4.27
CA GLU A 41 -7.93 7.77 3.49
C GLU A 41 -8.56 8.83 4.39
N GLY A 42 -8.88 9.98 3.81
CA GLY A 42 -9.38 11.13 4.55
C GLY A 42 -9.05 12.45 3.87
N CYS A 43 -9.85 13.47 4.16
CA CYS A 43 -9.56 14.85 3.75
C CYS A 43 -8.22 15.34 4.32
N ASP A 44 -7.74 16.47 3.81
CA ASP A 44 -6.51 17.06 4.31
C ASP A 44 -6.63 17.36 5.81
N LYS A 45 -5.52 17.15 6.54
CA LYS A 45 -5.43 17.37 8.00
C LYS A 45 -6.26 16.45 8.89
N SER A 46 -6.79 15.35 8.35
CA SER A 46 -7.42 14.30 9.16
C SER A 46 -6.45 13.52 10.07
N GLY A 47 -5.13 13.71 9.94
CA GLY A 47 -4.12 13.06 10.79
C GLY A 47 -3.55 11.76 10.23
N LYS A 48 -3.81 11.44 8.95
CA LYS A 48 -3.35 10.20 8.28
C LYS A 48 -1.86 9.95 8.48
N SER A 49 -1.01 10.90 8.10
CA SER A 49 0.44 10.70 8.16
C SER A 49 0.94 10.40 9.57
N THR A 50 0.38 11.08 10.58
CA THR A 50 0.70 10.82 11.99
C THR A 50 0.28 9.41 12.40
N GLN A 51 -0.95 9.02 12.09
CA GLN A 51 -1.47 7.71 12.48
C GLN A 51 -0.81 6.55 11.73
N CYS A 52 -0.45 6.74 10.45
CA CYS A 52 0.32 5.77 9.68
C CYS A 52 1.70 5.52 10.30
N SER A 53 2.43 6.59 10.65
CA SER A 53 3.75 6.47 11.30
C SER A 53 3.65 5.77 12.65
N LEU A 54 2.71 6.19 13.51
CA LEU A 54 2.49 5.57 14.83
C LEU A 54 2.14 4.09 14.72
N LEU A 55 1.31 3.70 13.74
CA LEU A 55 0.96 2.31 13.51
C LEU A 55 2.19 1.49 13.10
N VAL A 56 2.97 1.97 12.13
CA VAL A 56 4.18 1.25 11.66
C VAL A 56 5.23 1.12 12.76
N GLU A 57 5.48 2.18 13.53
CA GLU A 57 6.40 2.15 14.66
C GLU A 57 5.97 1.13 15.70
N ARG A 58 4.68 1.13 16.06
CA ARG A 58 4.12 0.19 17.02
C ARG A 58 4.17 -1.26 16.54
N LEU A 59 3.77 -1.53 15.29
CA LEU A 59 3.83 -2.87 14.71
C LEU A 59 5.26 -3.43 14.74
N ASN A 60 6.24 -2.63 14.30
CA ASN A 60 7.64 -3.06 14.28
C ASN A 60 8.20 -3.28 15.70
N ARG A 61 7.83 -2.42 16.66
CA ARG A 61 8.19 -2.62 18.08
C ARG A 61 7.63 -3.95 18.62
N ASP A 62 6.44 -4.32 18.17
CA ASP A 62 5.75 -5.54 18.60
C ASP A 62 6.16 -6.76 17.73
N GLY A 63 7.21 -6.64 16.90
CA GLY A 63 7.80 -7.73 16.13
C GLY A 63 7.08 -8.06 14.81
N ILE A 64 6.12 -7.24 14.40
CA ILE A 64 5.37 -7.40 13.15
C ILE A 64 6.03 -6.51 12.09
N SER A 65 6.62 -7.12 11.05
CA SER A 65 7.28 -6.38 9.99
C SER A 65 6.28 -5.51 9.23
N ALA A 66 6.47 -4.19 9.30
CA ALA A 66 5.60 -3.22 8.66
C ALA A 66 6.41 -2.11 7.98
N GLN A 67 5.94 -1.65 6.82
CA GLN A 67 6.51 -0.51 6.09
C GLN A 67 5.44 0.55 5.79
N LEU A 68 5.86 1.81 5.92
CA LEU A 68 5.07 2.97 5.53
C LEU A 68 5.31 3.31 4.06
N LEU A 69 4.25 3.43 3.27
CA LEU A 69 4.28 4.06 1.95
C LEU A 69 3.35 5.27 1.92
N LYS A 70 3.60 6.23 1.04
CA LYS A 70 2.76 7.42 0.85
C LYS A 70 2.55 7.65 -0.63
N PHE A 71 1.32 8.00 -1.02
CA PHE A 71 1.02 8.44 -2.37
C PHE A 71 0.55 9.92 -2.40
N PRO A 72 1.04 10.74 -3.33
CA PRO A 72 2.05 10.41 -4.33
C PRO A 72 3.44 10.17 -3.71
N ASP A 73 4.20 9.22 -4.25
CA ASP A 73 5.63 9.09 -3.95
C ASP A 73 6.36 10.18 -4.72
N ARG A 74 6.63 11.29 -4.03
CA ARG A 74 7.25 12.50 -4.59
C ARG A 74 8.73 12.32 -4.97
N THR A 75 9.33 11.17 -4.69
CA THR A 75 10.76 10.93 -4.95
C THR A 75 11.04 10.48 -6.39
N THR A 76 10.05 9.87 -7.06
CA THR A 76 10.17 9.37 -8.43
C THR A 76 10.08 10.50 -9.45
N THR A 77 10.41 10.22 -10.71
CA THR A 77 10.27 11.21 -11.80
C THR A 77 8.83 11.68 -11.96
N ILE A 78 7.86 10.75 -11.95
CA ILE A 78 6.43 11.07 -12.00
C ILE A 78 6.01 11.83 -10.72
N GLY A 79 6.50 11.36 -9.57
CA GLY A 79 6.30 12.00 -8.28
C GLY A 79 6.69 13.47 -8.23
N LYS A 80 7.84 13.83 -8.80
CA LYS A 80 8.32 15.22 -8.88
C LYS A 80 7.43 16.11 -9.75
N MET A 81 6.86 15.56 -10.83
CA MET A 81 5.90 16.30 -11.66
C MET A 81 4.60 16.57 -10.89
N ILE A 82 4.12 15.57 -10.15
CA ILE A 82 2.96 15.71 -9.27
C ILE A 82 3.23 16.72 -8.16
N ASP A 83 4.39 16.65 -7.51
CA ASP A 83 4.78 17.58 -6.46
C ASP A 83 4.81 19.02 -6.97
N SER A 84 5.44 19.26 -8.14
CA SER A 84 5.45 20.58 -8.79
C SER A 84 4.04 21.11 -9.06
N TYR A 85 3.12 20.23 -9.48
CA TYR A 85 1.73 20.59 -9.66
C TYR A 85 1.03 20.96 -8.34
N LEU A 86 1.22 20.16 -7.28
CA LEU A 86 0.62 20.38 -5.96
C LEU A 86 1.15 21.65 -5.28
N GLN A 87 2.45 21.94 -5.45
CA GLN A 87 3.12 23.17 -5.02
C GLN A 87 2.79 24.39 -5.89
N GLN A 88 1.93 24.23 -6.90
CA GLN A 88 1.51 25.29 -7.83
C GLN A 88 2.68 25.91 -8.63
N SER A 89 3.82 25.22 -8.73
CA SER A 89 4.98 25.66 -9.53
C SER A 89 4.84 25.29 -11.01
N CYS A 90 3.94 24.39 -11.36
CA CYS A 90 3.49 24.16 -12.73
C CYS A 90 1.97 24.04 -12.82
N GLN A 91 1.44 24.19 -14.04
CA GLN A 91 0.06 23.89 -14.37
C GLN A 91 0.02 22.69 -15.29
N LEU A 92 -0.90 21.78 -15.01
CA LEU A 92 -1.20 20.61 -15.84
C LEU A 92 -2.71 20.54 -16.00
N GLU A 93 -3.13 20.07 -17.16
CA GLU A 93 -4.53 19.78 -17.46
C GLU A 93 -5.01 18.61 -16.57
N ASP A 94 -6.28 18.64 -16.17
CA ASP A 94 -6.83 17.78 -15.11
C ASP A 94 -6.82 16.29 -15.42
N HIS A 95 -7.07 15.88 -16.68
CA HIS A 95 -6.92 14.49 -17.10
C HIS A 95 -5.45 14.07 -17.04
N SER A 96 -4.54 14.94 -17.50
CA SER A 96 -3.10 14.67 -17.51
C SER A 96 -2.56 14.43 -16.10
N ILE A 97 -2.85 15.31 -15.14
CA ILE A 97 -2.39 15.12 -13.76
C ILE A 97 -3.05 13.91 -13.09
N HIS A 98 -4.33 13.62 -13.39
CA HIS A 98 -5.00 12.43 -12.86
C HIS A 98 -4.26 11.14 -13.29
N LEU A 99 -3.91 11.03 -14.58
CA LEU A 99 -3.16 9.89 -15.11
C LEU A 99 -1.76 9.78 -14.49
N LEU A 100 -1.09 10.90 -14.19
CA LEU A 100 0.20 10.86 -13.48
C LEU A 100 0.05 10.30 -12.06
N PHE A 101 -0.99 10.69 -11.31
CA PHE A 101 -1.28 10.11 -10.01
C PHE A 101 -1.50 8.59 -10.08
N ALA A 102 -2.25 8.12 -11.07
CA ALA A 102 -2.45 6.69 -11.30
C ALA A 102 -1.14 5.97 -11.66
N ALA A 103 -0.36 6.54 -12.58
CA ALA A 103 0.93 5.99 -13.00
C ALA A 103 1.93 5.89 -11.83
N ASN A 104 1.94 6.87 -10.91
CA ASN A 104 2.76 6.85 -9.70
C ASN A 104 2.41 5.70 -8.73
N ARG A 105 1.15 5.24 -8.72
CA ARG A 105 0.77 4.02 -7.99
C ARG A 105 1.18 2.76 -8.74
N TRP A 106 1.00 2.74 -10.07
CA TRP A 106 1.40 1.60 -10.89
C TRP A 106 2.90 1.31 -10.85
N GLU A 107 3.76 2.34 -10.84
CA GLU A 107 5.21 2.12 -10.75
C GLU A 107 5.64 1.47 -9.42
N ALA A 108 4.86 1.66 -8.35
CA ALA A 108 5.11 1.04 -7.05
C ALA A 108 4.62 -0.42 -6.94
N MET A 109 3.74 -0.87 -7.84
CA MET A 109 3.07 -2.18 -7.76
C MET A 109 4.01 -3.38 -7.64
N PRO A 110 5.11 -3.50 -8.42
CA PRO A 110 6.00 -4.66 -8.31
C PRO A 110 6.58 -4.80 -6.91
N LYS A 111 7.07 -3.68 -6.35
CA LYS A 111 7.66 -3.63 -5.00
C LYS A 111 6.61 -3.91 -3.92
N MET A 112 5.41 -3.32 -4.04
CA MET A 112 4.33 -3.58 -3.09
C MET A 112 3.95 -5.07 -3.06
N ASN A 113 3.83 -5.69 -4.23
CA ASN A 113 3.50 -7.11 -4.35
C ASN A 113 4.61 -8.00 -3.75
N GLU A 114 5.88 -7.67 -3.96
CA GLU A 114 7.01 -8.38 -3.36
C GLU A 114 6.99 -8.29 -1.82
N LEU A 115 6.82 -7.09 -1.28
CA LEU A 115 6.80 -6.85 0.17
C LEU A 115 5.65 -7.59 0.85
N LEU A 116 4.43 -7.48 0.31
CA LEU A 116 3.27 -8.17 0.86
C LEU A 116 3.47 -9.70 0.82
N ASN A 117 3.89 -10.27 -0.30
CA ASN A 117 4.10 -11.71 -0.41
C ASN A 117 5.27 -12.25 0.42
N SER A 118 6.20 -11.38 0.85
CA SER A 118 7.29 -11.74 1.78
C SER A 118 6.91 -11.58 3.25
N GLY A 119 5.66 -11.24 3.56
CA GLY A 119 5.15 -11.12 4.93
C GLY A 119 5.18 -9.71 5.52
N VAL A 120 5.63 -8.70 4.75
CA VAL A 120 5.71 -7.31 5.22
C VAL A 120 4.33 -6.65 5.09
N THR A 121 3.78 -6.18 6.20
CA THR A 121 2.55 -5.38 6.20
C THR A 121 2.82 -3.99 5.62
N LEU A 122 1.99 -3.55 4.67
CA LEU A 122 2.05 -2.21 4.11
C LEU A 122 0.97 -1.34 4.73
N VAL A 123 1.42 -0.26 5.37
CA VAL A 123 0.57 0.84 5.84
C VAL A 123 0.75 2.00 4.88
N VAL A 124 -0.32 2.41 4.20
CA VAL A 124 -0.22 3.32 3.06
C VAL A 124 -1.06 4.56 3.28
N ASP A 125 -0.40 5.73 3.31
CA ASP A 125 -1.04 7.05 3.40
C ASP A 125 -1.48 7.50 2.00
N ARG A 126 -2.81 7.48 1.79
CA ARG A 126 -3.51 7.67 0.50
C ARG A 126 -3.24 6.58 -0.53
N TYR A 127 -4.25 6.25 -1.32
CA TYR A 127 -4.12 5.31 -2.43
C TYR A 127 -5.04 5.72 -3.60
N SER A 128 -5.57 4.75 -4.35
CA SER A 128 -6.47 4.97 -5.49
C SER A 128 -7.71 5.78 -5.13
N PHE A 129 -8.23 5.65 -3.90
CA PHE A 129 -9.43 6.36 -3.49
C PHE A 129 -9.21 7.87 -3.40
N SER A 130 -8.08 8.33 -2.86
CA SER A 130 -7.67 9.74 -2.97
C SER A 130 -7.57 10.18 -4.44
N GLY A 131 -7.00 9.35 -5.33
CA GLY A 131 -6.93 9.65 -6.77
C GLY A 131 -8.30 9.91 -7.39
N VAL A 132 -9.27 9.03 -7.11
CA VAL A 132 -10.65 9.18 -7.63
C VAL A 132 -11.37 10.34 -6.96
N ALA A 133 -11.35 10.42 -5.63
CA ALA A 133 -12.13 11.41 -4.89
C ALA A 133 -11.72 12.85 -5.20
N PHE A 134 -10.41 13.12 -5.32
CA PHE A 134 -9.92 14.46 -5.65
C PHE A 134 -10.19 14.84 -7.10
N SER A 135 -10.00 13.91 -8.03
CA SER A 135 -10.24 14.20 -9.45
C SER A 135 -11.72 14.34 -9.77
N SER A 136 -12.59 13.45 -9.27
CA SER A 136 -14.03 13.53 -9.54
C SER A 136 -14.76 14.61 -8.73
N ALA A 137 -14.06 15.30 -7.82
CA ALA A 137 -14.57 16.53 -7.20
C ALA A 137 -14.50 17.75 -8.14
N LYS A 138 -13.77 17.62 -9.25
CA LYS A 138 -13.74 18.59 -10.35
C LYS A 138 -14.86 18.28 -11.35
N PRO A 139 -15.51 19.30 -11.95
CA PRO A 139 -16.71 19.11 -12.75
C PRO A 139 -16.49 18.31 -14.05
N GLU A 140 -15.28 18.27 -14.60
CA GLU A 140 -14.97 17.68 -15.91
C GLU A 140 -14.71 16.17 -15.87
N LEU A 141 -14.44 15.60 -14.69
CA LEU A 141 -13.99 14.22 -14.54
C LEU A 141 -15.04 13.36 -13.84
N SER A 142 -15.61 12.39 -14.56
CA SER A 142 -16.56 11.45 -13.96
C SER A 142 -15.83 10.46 -13.03
N MET A 143 -16.51 10.04 -11.97
CA MET A 143 -15.96 9.04 -11.04
C MET A 143 -15.64 7.71 -11.73
N GLU A 144 -16.44 7.30 -12.72
CA GLU A 144 -16.18 6.11 -13.52
C GLU A 144 -14.88 6.24 -14.31
N TRP A 145 -14.70 7.35 -15.04
CA TRP A 145 -13.47 7.60 -15.78
C TRP A 145 -12.25 7.62 -14.85
N CYS A 146 -12.37 8.24 -13.67
CA CYS A 146 -11.28 8.26 -12.69
C CYS A 146 -10.92 6.89 -12.11
N ARG A 147 -11.83 5.91 -12.12
CA ARG A 147 -11.56 4.55 -11.62
C ARG A 147 -10.78 3.71 -12.63
N GLU A 148 -10.97 3.94 -13.92
CA GLU A 148 -10.38 3.10 -14.97
C GLU A 148 -8.85 3.03 -14.93
N PRO A 149 -8.10 4.15 -14.76
CA PRO A 149 -6.65 4.09 -14.64
C PRO A 149 -6.14 3.29 -13.44
N GLU A 150 -6.96 3.06 -12.42
CA GLU A 150 -6.59 2.36 -11.18
C GLU A 150 -7.00 0.88 -11.19
N ARG A 151 -7.87 0.49 -12.14
CA ARG A 151 -8.47 -0.85 -12.21
C ARG A 151 -7.36 -1.91 -12.34
N GLY A 152 -7.33 -2.87 -11.40
CA GLY A 152 -6.32 -3.92 -11.38
C GLY A 152 -5.07 -3.66 -10.52
N LEU A 153 -4.99 -2.49 -9.86
CA LEU A 153 -4.07 -2.29 -8.73
C LEU A 153 -4.38 -3.29 -7.59
N LEU A 154 -3.49 -3.40 -6.61
CA LEU A 154 -3.74 -4.25 -5.44
C LEU A 154 -4.97 -3.74 -4.68
N ARG A 155 -5.87 -4.65 -4.31
CA ARG A 155 -6.99 -4.32 -3.42
C ARG A 155 -6.49 -4.30 -1.97
N PRO A 156 -6.69 -3.21 -1.22
CA PRO A 156 -6.42 -3.21 0.22
C PRO A 156 -7.27 -4.25 0.94
N ASP A 157 -6.71 -4.84 1.99
CA ASP A 157 -7.48 -5.69 2.92
C ASP A 157 -8.44 -4.83 3.76
N ARG A 158 -8.06 -3.56 3.98
CA ARG A 158 -8.85 -2.59 4.72
C ARG A 158 -8.49 -1.16 4.34
N VAL A 159 -9.51 -0.31 4.29
CA VAL A 159 -9.37 1.14 4.16
C VAL A 159 -9.82 1.80 5.47
N PHE A 160 -8.91 2.46 6.16
CA PHE A 160 -9.22 3.30 7.31
C PHE A 160 -9.51 4.71 6.85
N TYR A 161 -10.77 5.12 6.95
CA TYR A 161 -11.22 6.45 6.56
C TYR A 161 -11.31 7.35 7.77
N LEU A 162 -10.31 8.22 7.93
CA LEU A 162 -10.24 9.19 9.01
C LEU A 162 -11.12 10.38 8.69
N THR A 163 -12.25 10.46 9.39
CA THR A 163 -13.18 11.60 9.33
C THR A 163 -12.84 12.59 10.43
N VAL A 164 -12.86 13.88 10.11
CA VAL A 164 -12.56 14.95 11.07
C VAL A 164 -13.57 16.08 10.87
N GLY A 165 -14.07 16.64 11.96
CA GLY A 165 -14.93 17.81 11.92
C GLY A 165 -14.22 19.00 11.28
N ALA A 166 -14.93 19.79 10.47
CA ALA A 166 -14.34 20.94 9.77
C ALA A 166 -13.68 21.95 10.73
N GLU A 167 -14.24 22.12 11.93
CA GLU A 167 -13.69 22.97 12.99
C GLU A 167 -12.33 22.45 13.47
N VAL A 168 -12.24 21.16 13.82
CA VAL A 168 -11.02 20.51 14.29
C VAL A 168 -9.94 20.51 13.18
N ALA A 169 -10.32 20.23 11.94
CA ALA A 169 -9.39 20.25 10.80
C ALA A 169 -8.78 21.65 10.59
N SER A 170 -9.56 22.71 10.78
CA SER A 170 -9.10 24.09 10.60
C SER A 170 -8.09 24.54 11.67
N GLN A 171 -8.09 23.90 12.84
CA GLN A 171 -7.15 24.20 13.94
C GLN A 171 -5.79 23.51 13.75
N ARG A 172 -5.66 22.55 12.82
CA ARG A 172 -4.45 21.75 12.62
C ARG A 172 -3.50 22.41 11.61
N GLY A 173 -2.64 23.34 12.05
CA GLY A 173 -1.55 23.92 11.25
C GLY A 173 -1.96 24.83 10.07
N ASP A 174 -1.00 25.25 9.25
CA ASP A 174 -1.22 26.18 8.11
C ASP A 174 -2.05 25.51 7.00
N PHE A 175 -3.31 25.91 6.80
CA PHE A 175 -4.19 25.37 5.76
C PHE A 175 -4.13 26.29 4.54
N GLY A 176 -3.89 25.73 3.35
CA GLY A 176 -3.88 26.48 2.11
C GLY A 176 -2.52 26.56 1.43
N ALA A 177 -1.53 25.79 1.87
CA ALA A 177 -0.20 25.79 1.26
C ALA A 177 -0.20 25.02 -0.08
N GLU A 178 -0.91 23.89 -0.13
CA GLU A 178 -1.01 23.07 -1.34
C GLU A 178 -2.30 23.34 -2.12
N ARG A 179 -2.27 23.05 -3.43
CA ARG A 179 -3.32 23.36 -4.41
C ARG A 179 -4.76 23.02 -3.97
N TYR A 180 -4.95 21.92 -3.25
CA TYR A 180 -6.26 21.39 -2.89
C TYR A 180 -6.71 21.69 -1.46
N GLU A 181 -5.91 22.40 -0.67
CA GLU A 181 -6.23 22.79 0.70
C GLU A 181 -7.22 23.98 0.73
N LYS A 182 -8.39 23.80 0.10
CA LYS A 182 -9.48 24.78 0.03
C LYS A 182 -10.74 24.17 0.63
N LYS A 183 -11.40 24.88 1.57
CA LYS A 183 -12.54 24.35 2.35
C LYS A 183 -13.65 23.79 1.45
N ASP A 184 -14.11 24.57 0.48
CA ASP A 184 -15.19 24.16 -0.42
C ASP A 184 -14.81 22.96 -1.29
N PHE A 185 -13.55 22.87 -1.70
CA PHE A 185 -13.05 21.74 -2.47
C PHE A 185 -12.98 20.48 -1.60
N GLN A 186 -12.47 20.59 -0.37
CA GLN A 186 -12.41 19.47 0.57
C GLN A 186 -13.81 18.95 0.94
N ALA A 187 -14.83 19.80 1.01
CA ALA A 187 -16.21 19.37 1.20
C ALA A 187 -16.74 18.51 0.02
N LYS A 188 -16.39 18.88 -1.22
CA LYS A 188 -16.69 18.07 -2.41
C LYS A 188 -15.94 16.73 -2.36
N VAL A 189 -14.67 16.74 -2.00
CA VAL A 189 -13.84 15.53 -1.85
C VAL A 189 -14.41 14.59 -0.80
N ALA A 190 -14.85 15.10 0.36
CA ALA A 190 -15.51 14.29 1.39
C ALA A 190 -16.75 13.57 0.83
N THR A 191 -17.58 14.29 0.07
CA THR A 191 -18.75 13.71 -0.61
C THR A 191 -18.35 12.62 -1.60
N MET A 192 -17.22 12.77 -2.30
CA MET A 192 -16.73 11.73 -3.22
C MET A 192 -16.21 10.51 -2.47
N PHE A 193 -15.49 10.69 -1.36
CA PHE A 193 -15.10 9.58 -0.49
C PHE A 193 -16.31 8.80 0.00
N ASP A 194 -17.36 9.49 0.45
CA ASP A 194 -18.59 8.83 0.91
C ASP A 194 -19.23 7.93 -0.14
N LYS A 195 -19.16 8.32 -1.42
CA LYS A 195 -19.63 7.53 -2.57
C LYS A 195 -18.72 6.35 -2.94
N LEU A 196 -17.45 6.38 -2.53
CA LEU A 196 -16.48 5.31 -2.82
C LEU A 196 -16.49 4.19 -1.76
N LYS A 197 -17.08 4.43 -0.60
CA LYS A 197 -17.09 3.46 0.51
C LYS A 197 -17.80 2.16 0.11
N ASP A 198 -17.24 1.06 0.57
CA ASP A 198 -17.82 -0.28 0.54
C ASP A 198 -17.48 -1.02 1.85
N ASP A 199 -17.80 -2.30 1.93
CA ASP A 199 -17.60 -3.12 3.14
C ASP A 199 -16.12 -3.28 3.56
N SER A 200 -15.17 -2.93 2.69
CA SER A 200 -13.74 -2.91 3.00
C SER A 200 -13.31 -1.65 3.77
N TRP A 201 -14.23 -0.72 4.05
CA TRP A 201 -13.92 0.52 4.76
C TRP A 201 -14.26 0.44 6.25
N THR A 202 -13.39 0.99 7.09
CA THR A 202 -13.69 1.32 8.48
C THR A 202 -13.62 2.83 8.63
N VAL A 203 -14.76 3.44 8.95
CA VAL A 203 -14.84 4.87 9.24
C VAL A 203 -14.39 5.09 10.68
N ILE A 204 -13.41 5.96 10.87
CA ILE A 204 -12.82 6.26 12.18
C ILE A 204 -12.96 7.75 12.46
N ASN A 205 -13.49 8.10 13.63
CA ASN A 205 -13.60 9.48 14.07
C ASN A 205 -12.23 9.97 14.56
N ALA A 206 -11.63 10.88 13.80
CA ALA A 206 -10.32 11.45 14.06
C ALA A 206 -10.35 12.78 14.85
N ASP A 207 -11.50 13.16 15.42
CA ASP A 207 -11.62 14.29 16.37
C ASP A 207 -11.01 13.96 17.75
N LYS A 208 -10.74 12.68 18.00
CA LYS A 208 -10.15 12.16 19.24
C LYS A 208 -8.71 12.64 19.45
N ALA A 209 -8.23 12.49 20.69
CA ALA A 209 -6.81 12.69 21.00
C ALA A 209 -5.94 11.70 20.21
N VAL A 210 -4.72 12.13 19.84
CA VAL A 210 -3.81 11.33 19.00
C VAL A 210 -3.55 9.93 19.56
N THR A 211 -3.39 9.81 20.88
CA THR A 211 -3.12 8.54 21.57
C THR A 211 -4.34 7.62 21.60
N GLU A 212 -5.53 8.16 21.85
CA GLU A 212 -6.78 7.40 21.81
C GLU A 212 -7.05 6.84 20.41
N LEU A 213 -6.93 7.71 19.39
CA LEU A 213 -7.09 7.35 17.99
C LEU A 213 -6.07 6.28 17.56
N SER A 214 -4.82 6.41 18.01
CA SER A 214 -3.76 5.44 17.70
C SER A 214 -4.03 4.06 18.29
N ASN A 215 -4.62 3.98 19.49
CA ASN A 215 -5.00 2.70 20.10
C ASN A 215 -6.13 2.01 19.33
N GLU A 216 -7.19 2.75 19.00
CA GLU A 216 -8.31 2.23 18.19
C GLU A 216 -7.84 1.73 16.82
N ILE A 217 -7.01 2.51 16.13
CA ILE A 217 -6.44 2.12 14.83
C ILE A 217 -5.59 0.86 14.95
N PHE A 218 -4.80 0.72 16.02
CA PHE A 218 -3.99 -0.46 16.24
C PHE A 218 -4.83 -1.72 16.44
N GLU A 219 -5.90 -1.65 17.22
CA GLU A 219 -6.83 -2.77 17.42
C GLU A 219 -7.47 -3.21 16.10
N HIS A 220 -7.96 -2.25 15.30
CA HIS A 220 -8.47 -2.56 13.96
C HIS A 220 -7.39 -3.16 13.06
N ALA A 221 -6.17 -2.62 13.05
CA ALA A 221 -5.08 -3.10 12.22
C ALA A 221 -4.70 -4.54 12.56
N MET A 222 -4.63 -4.90 13.85
CA MET A 222 -4.33 -6.26 14.28
C MET A 222 -5.37 -7.28 13.79
N ASN A 223 -6.65 -6.92 13.80
CA ASN A 223 -7.70 -7.78 13.26
C ASN A 223 -7.54 -8.02 11.74
N VAL A 224 -7.15 -6.99 11.00
CA VAL A 224 -6.86 -7.08 9.57
C VAL A 224 -5.61 -7.93 9.32
N ILE A 225 -4.54 -7.71 10.09
CA ILE A 225 -3.28 -8.47 9.96
C ILE A 225 -3.53 -9.96 10.20
N ASN A 226 -4.31 -10.32 11.21
CA ASN A 226 -4.58 -11.72 11.52
C ASN A 226 -5.43 -12.42 10.44
N SER A 227 -6.37 -11.71 9.81
CA SER A 227 -7.22 -12.27 8.75
C SER A 227 -6.51 -12.35 7.39
N ALA A 228 -5.71 -11.35 7.04
CA ALA A 228 -5.04 -11.22 5.76
C ALA A 228 -4.03 -12.35 5.45
N GLN A 229 -3.42 -12.95 6.49
CA GLN A 229 -2.34 -13.95 6.36
C GLN A 229 -2.71 -15.15 5.47
N THR A 230 -3.99 -15.51 5.41
CA THR A 230 -4.47 -16.71 4.71
C THR A 230 -5.20 -16.41 3.40
N GLU A 231 -5.46 -15.13 3.11
CA GLU A 231 -6.18 -14.71 1.91
C GLU A 231 -5.21 -14.38 0.78
N LYS A 232 -5.67 -14.49 -0.48
CA LYS A 232 -4.90 -14.00 -1.62
C LYS A 232 -5.07 -12.49 -1.76
N LEU A 233 -4.03 -11.80 -2.24
CA LEU A 233 -4.14 -10.39 -2.59
C LEU A 233 -5.20 -10.20 -3.68
N GLY A 234 -6.17 -9.32 -3.42
CA GLY A 234 -7.21 -8.97 -4.37
C GLY A 234 -6.76 -7.97 -5.42
N LYS A 235 -7.64 -7.73 -6.39
CA LYS A 235 -7.48 -6.68 -7.40
C LYS A 235 -8.57 -5.63 -7.23
N LEU A 236 -8.17 -4.36 -7.31
CA LEU A 236 -9.07 -3.24 -7.07
C LEU A 236 -9.99 -3.03 -8.28
N TRP A 237 -11.30 -2.97 -8.00
CA TRP A 237 -12.37 -2.73 -8.97
C TRP A 237 -12.39 -3.69 -10.18
N LEU A 238 -11.98 -4.95 -9.98
CA LEU A 238 -12.16 -6.04 -10.94
C LEU A 238 -13.31 -6.96 -10.53
#